data_AF-A0A1F8AYG8-F1
#
_entry.id   AF-A0A1F8AYG8-F1
#
_cell.length_a   1.000
_cell.length_b   1.000
_cell.length_c   1.000
_cell.angle_alpha   90.00
_cell.angle_beta   90.00
_cell.angle_gamma   90.00
#
_symmetry.space_group_name_H-M   'P 1'
#
loop_
_entity.id
_entity.type
_entity.pdbx_description
1 polymer ?
#
loop_
_entity_poly.entity_id
_entity_poly.type
_entity_poly.pdbx_seq_one_letter_code
_entity_poly.pdbx_strand_id
1 'polypeptide(L)'
;MFNYSNPLYAVTTNGIGNPALSNTLRALNGVQFIQRLLPALITMLLIIGSIIFLFVFLLGAVQWISSGGDKAALESAKSKITNALIGIAILLTLFAIINLIEIFFGTRIRYFNINSIKL
;
A
#
# COMPACT_ATOMS: atom_id res chain seq x y z
N MET A 1 -7.51 7.07 46.98
CA MET A 1 -8.44 7.18 45.83
C MET A 1 -7.68 7.91 44.72
N PHE A 2 -7.42 7.26 43.59
CA PHE A 2 -6.65 7.87 42.49
C PHE A 2 -7.55 8.84 41.71
N ASN A 3 -7.07 10.07 41.54
CA ASN A 3 -7.80 11.16 40.89
C ASN A 3 -7.65 11.07 39.35
N TYR A 4 -8.75 10.84 38.64
CA TYR A 4 -8.79 10.65 37.18
C TYR A 4 -8.89 11.96 36.37
N SER A 5 -8.75 13.14 37.01
CA SER A 5 -8.81 14.44 36.32
C SER A 5 -7.49 14.88 35.67
N ASN A 6 -6.43 14.05 35.73
CA ASN A 6 -5.21 14.29 34.97
C ASN A 6 -5.35 13.73 33.53
N PRO A 7 -5.29 14.57 32.48
CA PRO A 7 -5.44 14.12 31.10
C PRO A 7 -4.28 13.21 30.64
N LEU A 8 -3.21 13.09 31.43
CA LEU A 8 -2.07 12.22 31.16
C LEU A 8 -2.37 10.71 31.30
N TYR A 9 -3.56 10.33 31.81
CA TYR A 9 -3.94 8.93 32.05
C TYR A 9 -5.37 8.56 31.64
N ALA A 10 -6.04 9.32 30.79
CA ALA A 10 -7.32 8.91 30.22
C ALA A 10 -7.13 7.83 29.14
N VAL A 11 -6.72 6.61 29.55
CA VAL A 11 -6.85 5.41 28.73
C VAL A 11 -8.28 4.92 28.89
N THR A 12 -9.19 5.50 28.10
CA THR A 12 -10.54 4.97 27.93
C THR A 12 -10.39 3.58 27.30
N THR A 13 -10.66 2.53 28.08
CA THR A 13 -10.34 1.13 27.80
C THR A 13 -11.23 0.47 26.74
N ASN A 14 -11.47 1.14 25.61
CA ASN A 14 -12.23 0.62 24.47
C ASN A 14 -11.36 0.55 23.22
N GLY A 15 -10.18 -0.09 23.31
CA GLY A 15 -9.29 -0.18 22.16
C GLY A 15 -8.07 -1.08 22.36
N ILE A 16 -7.45 -1.48 21.23
CA ILE A 16 -6.43 -2.53 21.14
C ILE A 16 -5.26 -2.26 22.10
N GLY A 17 -5.04 -3.18 23.06
CA GLY A 17 -4.07 -3.05 24.16
C GLY A 17 -2.59 -3.26 23.80
N ASN A 18 -2.19 -3.03 22.54
CA ASN A 18 -0.79 -3.20 22.13
C ASN A 18 0.01 -1.89 22.39
N PRO A 19 0.98 -1.88 23.33
CA PRO A 19 1.80 -0.71 23.64
C PRO A 19 2.73 -0.28 22.49
N ALA A 20 2.92 -1.10 21.45
CA ALA A 20 3.68 -0.73 20.25
C ALA A 20 2.87 0.13 19.24
N LEU A 21 1.57 0.33 19.46
CA LEU A 21 0.72 1.19 18.60
C LEU A 21 0.58 2.59 19.21
N SER A 22 0.55 3.62 18.36
CA SER A 22 0.35 5.00 18.81
C SER A 22 -1.02 5.19 19.48
N ASN A 23 -1.10 6.15 20.41
CA ASN A 23 -2.33 6.43 21.16
C ASN A 23 -3.54 6.75 20.26
N THR A 24 -3.30 7.33 19.08
CA THR A 24 -4.33 7.59 18.06
C THR A 24 -4.86 6.34 17.38
N LEU A 25 -4.05 5.28 17.23
CA LEU A 25 -4.48 3.99 16.68
C LEU A 25 -5.16 3.11 17.72
N ARG A 26 -4.74 3.25 18.99
CA ARG A 26 -5.31 2.54 20.14
C ARG A 26 -6.70 3.04 20.52
N ALA A 27 -7.06 4.28 20.17
CA ALA A 27 -8.39 4.84 20.40
C ALA A 27 -9.42 4.55 19.28
N LEU A 28 -9.05 3.78 18.25
CA LEU A 28 -9.93 3.44 17.13
C LEU A 28 -10.73 2.18 17.40
N ASN A 29 -11.99 2.18 16.97
CA ASN A 29 -12.80 0.95 16.89
C ASN A 29 -12.23 0.01 15.81
N GLY A 30 -12.48 -1.30 15.92
CA GLY A 30 -11.93 -2.31 15.01
C GLY A 30 -12.13 -2.00 13.51
N VAL A 31 -13.30 -1.48 13.14
CA VAL A 31 -13.60 -1.06 11.75
C VAL A 31 -12.74 0.12 11.30
N GLN A 32 -12.55 1.13 12.16
CA GLN A 32 -11.76 2.32 11.85
C GLN A 32 -10.26 2.01 11.75
N PHE A 33 -9.79 1.02 12.52
CA PHE A 33 -8.42 0.52 12.40
C PHE A 33 -8.19 -0.11 11.03
N ILE A 34 -9.08 -1.01 10.59
CA ILE A 34 -8.99 -1.65 9.27
C ILE A 34 -9.08 -0.63 8.12
N GLN A 35 -9.95 0.38 8.26
CA GLN A 35 -10.06 1.48 7.29
C GLN A 35 -8.76 2.26 7.09
N ARG A 36 -7.87 2.31 8.10
CA ARG A 36 -6.56 2.97 7.98
C ARG A 36 -5.44 2.03 7.57
N LEU A 37 -5.47 0.78 8.06
CA LEU A 37 -4.45 -0.21 7.76
C LEU A 37 -4.47 -0.63 6.29
N LEU A 38 -5.64 -0.94 5.75
CA LEU A 38 -5.80 -1.46 4.40
C LEU A 38 -5.22 -0.53 3.31
N PRO A 39 -5.57 0.77 3.24
CA PRO A 39 -5.00 1.67 2.24
C PRO A 39 -3.50 1.92 2.43
N ALA A 40 -3.00 1.89 3.67
CA ALA A 40 -1.56 2.02 3.95
C ALA A 40 -0.77 0.83 3.40
N LEU A 41 -1.27 -0.40 3.60
CA LEU A 41 -0.66 -1.61 3.03
C LEU A 41 -0.70 -1.57 1.50
N ILE A 42 -1.86 -1.24 0.91
CA ILE A 42 -1.98 -1.20 -0.55
C ILE A 42 -1.03 -0.15 -1.15
N THR A 43 -0.93 1.04 -0.54
CA THR A 43 -0.01 2.09 -0.99
C THR A 43 1.45 1.61 -0.92
N MET A 44 1.84 0.92 0.16
CA MET A 44 3.18 0.35 0.28
C MET A 44 3.45 -0.70 -0.82
N LEU A 45 2.49 -1.61 -1.06
CA LEU A 45 2.60 -2.62 -2.12
C LEU A 45 2.68 -1.99 -3.51
N LEU A 46 1.92 -0.93 -3.77
CA LEU A 46 1.98 -0.19 -5.04
C LEU A 46 3.35 0.43 -5.27
N ILE A 47 3.96 1.03 -4.24
CA ILE A 47 5.30 1.63 -4.34
C ILE A 47 6.34 0.54 -4.64
N ILE A 48 6.36 -0.53 -3.84
CA ILE A 48 7.32 -1.63 -3.99
C ILE A 48 7.13 -2.32 -5.35
N GLY A 49 5.88 -2.63 -5.71
CA GLY A 49 5.52 -3.26 -6.97
C GLY A 49 5.91 -2.43 -8.18
N SER A 50 5.73 -1.11 -8.13
CA SER A 50 6.12 -0.20 -9.22
C SER A 50 7.64 -0.17 -9.41
N ILE A 51 8.40 -0.20 -8.31
CA ILE A 51 9.87 -0.25 -8.37
C ILE A 51 10.33 -1.58 -8.99
N ILE A 52 9.81 -2.70 -8.52
CA ILE A 52 10.13 -4.03 -9.06
C ILE A 52 9.78 -4.12 -10.54
N PHE A 53 8.61 -3.62 -10.93
CA PHE A 53 8.17 -3.56 -12.32
C PHE A 53 9.21 -2.85 -13.20
N LEU A 54 9.71 -1.68 -12.78
CA LEU A 54 10.71 -0.94 -13.55
C LEU A 54 11.99 -1.76 -13.77
N PHE A 55 12.49 -2.43 -12.74
CA PHE A 55 13.69 -3.27 -12.87
C PHE A 55 13.46 -4.45 -13.81
N VAL A 56 12.37 -5.21 -13.64
CA VAL A 56 12.09 -6.39 -14.48
C VAL A 56 11.82 -5.98 -15.92
N PHE A 57 11.10 -4.89 -16.13
CA PHE A 57 10.79 -4.36 -17.45
C PHE A 57 12.06 -3.92 -18.20
N LEU A 58 12.93 -3.15 -17.54
CA LEU A 58 14.21 -2.74 -18.11
C LEU A 58 15.12 -3.93 -18.42
N LEU A 59 15.23 -4.89 -17.51
CA LEU A 59 16.02 -6.10 -17.73
C LEU A 59 15.49 -6.92 -18.92
N GLY A 60 14.16 -7.04 -19.04
CA GLY A 60 13.53 -7.69 -20.19
C GLY A 60 13.81 -6.95 -21.49
N ALA A 61 13.73 -5.61 -21.50
CA ALA A 61 14.00 -4.78 -22.66
C ALA A 61 15.46 -4.87 -23.12
N VAL A 62 16.41 -4.77 -22.18
CA VAL A 62 17.85 -4.93 -22.46
C VAL A 62 18.11 -6.33 -23.03
N GLN A 63 17.52 -7.37 -22.44
CA GLN A 63 17.67 -8.74 -22.93
C GLN A 63 17.11 -8.90 -24.35
N TRP A 64 15.98 -8.26 -24.69
CA TRP A 64 15.44 -8.29 -26.05
C TRP A 64 16.46 -7.69 -27.03
N ILE A 65 16.97 -6.50 -26.75
CA ILE A 65 17.93 -5.80 -27.63
C ILE A 65 19.22 -6.62 -27.77
N SER A 66 19.73 -7.21 -26.68
CA SER A 66 20.96 -7.99 -26.69
C SER A 66 20.81 -9.41 -27.26
N SER A 67 19.59 -9.89 -27.52
CA SER A 67 19.34 -11.26 -27.99
C SER A 67 19.87 -11.52 -29.41
N GLY A 68 20.17 -10.47 -30.19
CA GLY A 68 20.91 -10.59 -31.46
C GLY A 68 20.30 -11.51 -32.53
N GLY A 69 19.03 -11.92 -32.39
CA GLY A 69 18.35 -12.87 -33.28
C GLY A 69 18.30 -14.32 -32.78
N ASP A 70 18.89 -14.65 -31.62
CA ASP A 70 18.65 -15.93 -30.97
C ASP A 70 17.19 -16.05 -30.52
N LYS A 71 16.49 -17.05 -31.05
CA LYS A 71 15.06 -17.28 -30.78
C LYS A 71 14.81 -17.60 -29.32
N ALA A 72 15.71 -18.33 -28.66
CA ALA A 72 15.52 -18.71 -27.26
C ALA A 72 15.65 -17.50 -26.33
N ALA A 73 16.70 -16.69 -26.49
CA ALA A 73 16.88 -15.46 -25.74
C ALA A 73 15.75 -14.45 -25.99
N LEU A 74 15.30 -14.33 -27.24
CA LEU A 74 14.20 -13.44 -27.62
C LEU A 74 12.88 -13.83 -26.96
N GLU A 75 12.55 -15.13 -26.95
CA GLU A 75 11.31 -15.62 -26.33
C GLU A 75 11.33 -15.39 -24.81
N SER A 76 12.48 -15.64 -24.18
CA SER A 76 12.66 -15.36 -22.74
C SER A 76 12.48 -13.87 -22.43
N ALA A 77 13.05 -12.97 -23.24
CA ALA A 77 12.90 -11.53 -23.07
C ALA A 77 11.45 -11.07 -23.22
N LYS A 78 10.75 -11.57 -24.25
CA LYS A 78 9.31 -11.30 -24.45
C LYS A 78 8.47 -11.76 -23.26
N SER A 79 8.71 -12.97 -22.76
CA SER A 79 8.01 -13.50 -21.59
C SER A 79 8.22 -12.60 -20.36
N LYS A 80 9.46 -12.16 -20.10
CA LYS A 80 9.76 -11.23 -18.99
C LYS A 80 9.00 -9.92 -19.11
N ILE A 81 8.98 -9.33 -20.30
CA ILE A 81 8.28 -8.06 -20.55
C ILE A 81 6.78 -8.23 -20.38
N THR A 82 6.19 -9.28 -20.96
CA THR A 82 4.76 -9.58 -20.82
C THR A 82 4.39 -9.79 -19.36
N ASN A 83 5.19 -10.54 -18.60
CA ASN A 83 4.94 -10.75 -17.17
C ASN A 83 5.03 -9.44 -16.37
N ALA A 84 6.00 -8.57 -16.69
CA ALA A 84 6.08 -7.25 -16.08
C ALA A 84 4.83 -6.41 -16.40
N LEU A 85 4.39 -6.40 -17.65
CA LEU A 85 3.19 -5.68 -18.09
C LEU A 85 1.91 -6.20 -17.41
N ILE A 86 1.77 -7.52 -17.24
CA ILE A 86 0.67 -8.12 -16.49
C ILE A 86 0.72 -7.67 -15.02
N GLY A 87 1.90 -7.67 -14.41
CA GLY A 87 2.10 -7.22 -13.04
C GLY A 87 1.62 -5.78 -12.81
N ILE A 88 2.04 -4.84 -13.67
CA ILE A 88 1.58 -3.44 -13.55
C ILE A 88 0.09 -3.31 -13.88
N ALA A 89 -0.45 -4.06 -14.85
CA ALA A 89 -1.88 -4.04 -15.16
C ALA A 89 -2.74 -4.46 -13.97
N ILE A 90 -2.31 -5.45 -13.20
CA ILE A 90 -2.98 -5.87 -11.95
C ILE A 90 -2.94 -4.74 -10.92
N LEU A 91 -1.78 -4.10 -10.72
CA LEU A 91 -1.63 -2.99 -9.77
C LEU A 91 -2.53 -1.79 -10.15
N LEU A 92 -2.59 -1.45 -11.43
CA LEU A 92 -3.47 -0.39 -11.95
C LEU A 92 -4.95 -0.75 -11.78
N THR A 93 -5.32 -2.01 -11.99
CA THR A 93 -6.70 -2.49 -11.80
C THR A 93 -7.10 -2.38 -10.33
N LEU A 94 -6.23 -2.77 -9.40
CA LEU A 94 -6.45 -2.61 -7.96
C LEU A 94 -6.65 -1.13 -7.60
N PHE A 95 -5.81 -0.24 -8.12
CA PHE A 95 -5.95 1.20 -7.93
C PHE A 95 -7.29 1.73 -8.46
N ALA A 96 -7.72 1.28 -9.64
CA ALA A 96 -9.01 1.65 -10.22
C ALA A 96 -10.19 1.19 -9.36
N ILE A 97 -10.16 -0.04 -8.84
CA ILE A 97 -11.20 -0.56 -7.92
C ILE A 97 -11.28 0.31 -6.66
N ILE A 98 -10.13 0.68 -6.08
CA ILE A 98 -10.09 1.54 -4.89
C ILE A 98 -10.69 2.91 -5.19
N ASN A 99 -10.34 3.52 -6.32
CA ASN A 99 -10.94 4.79 -6.74
C ASN A 99 -12.46 4.67 -6.91
N LEU A 100 -12.94 3.55 -7.44
CA LEU A 100 -14.37 3.30 -7.58
C LEU A 100 -15.05 3.27 -6.20
N ILE A 101 -14.47 2.55 -5.23
CA ILE A 101 -14.96 2.51 -3.85
C ILE A 101 -14.93 3.91 -3.21
N GLU A 102 -13.87 4.71 -3.42
CA GLU A 102 -13.80 6.08 -2.92
C GLU A 102 -14.95 6.96 -3.43
N ILE A 103 -15.31 6.81 -4.71
CA ILE A 103 -16.42 7.54 -5.34
C ILE A 103 -17.76 7.09 -4.76
N PHE A 104 -18.01 5.78 -4.63
CA PHE A 104 -19.28 5.25 -4.13
C PHE A 104 -19.53 5.55 -2.65
N PHE A 105 -18.49 5.47 -1.81
CA PHE A 105 -18.61 5.68 -0.36
C PHE A 105 -18.30 7.12 0.06
N GLY A 106 -17.86 7.99 -0.85
CA GLY A 106 -17.51 9.38 -0.55
C GLY A 106 -16.33 9.54 0.41
N THR A 107 -15.47 8.52 0.52
CA THR A 107 -14.33 8.50 1.45
C THR A 107 -13.01 8.61 0.69
N ARG A 108 -12.02 9.27 1.28
CA ARG A 108 -10.65 9.34 0.75
C ARG A 108 -9.76 8.43 1.59
N ILE A 109 -9.73 7.14 1.24
CA ILE A 109 -8.98 6.13 2.00
C ILE A 109 -7.48 6.17 1.68
N ARG A 110 -7.08 6.64 0.48
CA ARG A 110 -5.66 6.72 0.09
C ARG A 110 -4.89 7.91 0.68
N TYR A 111 -5.56 8.90 1.26
CA TYR A 111 -4.89 10.14 1.70
C TYR A 111 -4.58 10.09 3.20
N PHE A 112 -3.37 9.66 3.55
CA PHE A 112 -2.84 9.76 4.91
C PHE A 112 -2.37 11.21 5.16
N ASN A 113 -3.13 11.97 5.95
CA ASN A 113 -2.74 13.34 6.31
C ASN A 113 -1.72 13.31 7.46
N ILE A 114 -0.46 13.57 7.16
CA ILE A 114 0.62 13.68 8.17
C ILE A 114 0.50 14.92 9.07
N ASN A 115 -0.32 15.90 8.69
CA ASN A 115 -0.48 17.17 9.40
C ASN A 115 -1.40 17.05 10.63
N SER A 116 -2.06 15.90 10.84
CA SER A 116 -2.83 15.61 12.06
C SER A 116 -1.99 15.09 13.23
N ILE A 117 -0.70 14.83 13.02
CA ILE A 117 0.24 14.49 14.09
C ILE A 117 0.91 15.80 14.51
N LYS A 118 0.24 16.58 15.35
CA LYS A 118 0.95 17.57 16.15
C LYS A 118 1.78 16.78 17.16
N LEU A 119 3.11 16.85 17.02
CA LEU A 119 4.05 16.51 18.10
C LEU A 119 3.83 17.47 19.27
#